data_AF-A0A835H2G1-F1
#
_entry.id   AF-A0A835H2G1-F1
#
_cell.length_a   1.000
_cell.length_b   1.000
_cell.length_c   1.000
_cell.angle_alpha   90.00
_cell.angle_beta   90.00
_cell.angle_gamma   90.00
#
_symmetry.space_group_name_H-M   'P 1'
#
loop_
_entity.id
_entity.type
_entity.pdbx_description
1 polymer ?
#
loop_
_entity_poly.entity_id
_entity_poly.type
_entity_poly.pdbx_seq_one_letter_code
_entity_poly.pdbx_strand_id
1 'polypeptide(L)'
;MNNYVHCDIKPDNILLVPTPSDSSRVNVVPKIADFGLAKRVRKKVDNKNKDGRISIRGTPRYMVPESIRYNEYEPPSYIWAFGLVVLEMLTGQKPWNSDCDTPVNSLLQRIGYSDKLSSIPSYLSSEAQDFLKKCLVKDVALRWSVDKLLSHPLVTRCW
;
A
#
# COMPACT_ATOMS: atom_id res chain seq x y z
N MET A 1 16.55 -5.89 8.40
CA MET A 1 15.15 -6.24 8.08
C MET A 1 15.06 -7.73 7.83
N ASN A 2 14.12 -8.43 8.47
CA ASN A 2 13.82 -9.82 8.14
C ASN A 2 13.32 -9.84 6.68
N ASN A 3 13.92 -10.69 5.83
CA ASN A 3 13.69 -10.75 4.38
C ASN A 3 12.26 -11.21 4.00
N TYR A 4 11.22 -10.53 4.51
CA TYR A 4 9.83 -10.87 4.36
C TYR A 4 9.04 -9.72 3.76
N VAL A 5 8.01 -10.10 3.03
CA VAL A 5 7.04 -9.26 2.37
C VAL A 5 5.65 -9.64 2.90
N HIS A 6 4.90 -8.71 3.51
CA HIS A 6 3.53 -8.90 4.02
C HIS A 6 2.48 -9.25 2.95
N CYS A 7 2.60 -8.68 1.74
CA CYS A 7 1.70 -8.90 0.60
C CYS A 7 0.22 -8.45 0.75
N ASP A 8 -0.19 -7.83 1.86
CA ASP A 8 -1.59 -7.36 2.05
C ASP A 8 -1.67 -6.16 3.01
N ILE A 9 -0.89 -5.11 2.73
CA ILE A 9 -1.00 -3.85 3.48
C ILE A 9 -2.26 -3.12 3.01
N LYS A 10 -3.18 -2.90 3.97
CA LYS A 10 -4.47 -2.21 3.82
C LYS A 10 -4.93 -1.68 5.18
N PRO A 11 -5.90 -0.76 5.24
CA PRO A 11 -6.37 -0.21 6.52
C PRO A 11 -6.86 -1.29 7.50
N ASP A 12 -7.59 -2.30 7.00
CA ASP A 12 -8.11 -3.43 7.80
C ASP A 12 -7.02 -4.23 8.52
N ASN A 13 -5.78 -4.19 8.01
CA ASN A 13 -4.63 -4.89 8.58
C ASN A 13 -3.73 -3.97 9.42
N ILE A 14 -4.17 -2.75 9.74
CA ILE A 14 -3.49 -1.81 10.63
C ILE A 14 -4.38 -1.56 11.85
N LEU A 15 -4.05 -2.24 12.94
CA LEU A 15 -4.82 -2.19 14.18
C LEU A 15 -4.34 -1.03 15.05
N LEU A 16 -5.28 -0.27 15.62
CA LEU A 16 -4.98 0.75 16.61
C LEU A 16 -5.07 0.13 18.01
N VAL A 17 -3.93 0.04 18.69
CA VAL A 17 -3.86 -0.54 20.04
C VAL A 17 -3.81 0.58 21.06
N PRO A 18 -4.76 0.67 22.00
CA PRO A 18 -4.71 1.65 23.08
C PRO A 18 -3.42 1.49 23.89
N THR A 19 -2.79 2.60 24.24
CA THR A 19 -1.71 2.63 25.22
C THR A 19 -2.21 3.23 26.53
N PRO A 20 -1.69 2.77 27.68
CA PRO A 20 -1.98 3.40 28.95
C PRO A 20 -1.65 4.89 28.90
N SER A 21 -2.57 5.72 29.36
CA SER A 21 -2.45 7.18 29.39
C SER A 21 -3.14 7.68 30.65
N ASP A 22 -2.44 8.49 31.46
CA ASP A 22 -3.04 9.23 32.58
C ASP A 22 -3.86 10.44 32.11
N SER A 23 -3.88 10.72 30.80
CA SER A 23 -4.70 11.78 30.20
C SER A 23 -6.07 11.26 29.75
N SER A 24 -7.06 12.15 29.70
CA SER A 24 -8.40 11.88 29.13
C SER A 24 -8.39 11.58 27.63
N ARG A 25 -7.25 11.71 26.95
CA ARG A 25 -7.08 11.35 25.54
C ARG A 25 -6.62 9.91 25.43
N VAL A 26 -7.32 9.12 24.64
CA VAL A 26 -6.88 7.75 24.29
C VAL A 26 -5.67 7.87 23.38
N ASN A 27 -4.50 7.46 23.86
CA ASN A 27 -3.33 7.26 23.03
C ASN A 27 -3.44 5.90 22.35
N VAL A 28 -3.08 5.84 21.07
CA VAL A 28 -3.07 4.58 20.29
C VAL A 28 -1.74 4.42 19.58
N VAL A 29 -1.30 3.17 19.45
CA VAL A 29 -0.14 2.79 18.62
C VAL A 29 -0.63 1.90 17.48
N PRO A 30 -0.37 2.28 16.22
CA PRO A 30 -0.70 1.44 15.08
C PRO A 30 0.20 0.20 15.03
N LYS A 31 -0.37 -0.97 14.75
CA LYS A 31 0.34 -2.24 14.55
C LYS A 31 -0.14 -2.94 13.29
N ILE A 32 0.80 -3.44 12.50
CA ILE A 32 0.50 -4.26 11.32
C ILE A 32 0.09 -5.66 11.79
N ALA A 33 -1.00 -6.18 11.24
CA ALA A 33 -1.59 -7.49 11.54
C ALA A 33 -1.82 -8.32 10.27
N ASP A 34 -2.20 -9.58 10.43
CA ASP A 34 -2.51 -10.54 9.36
C ASP A 34 -1.36 -10.85 8.38
N PHE A 35 -0.39 -11.61 8.89
CA PHE A 35 0.74 -12.11 8.10
C PHE A 35 0.39 -13.38 7.28
N GLY A 36 -0.89 -13.73 7.10
CA GLY A 36 -1.30 -14.97 6.42
C GLY A 36 -0.84 -15.05 4.95
N LEU A 37 -0.64 -13.89 4.31
CA LEU A 37 -0.15 -13.78 2.94
C LEU A 37 1.35 -13.49 2.84
N ALA A 38 2.05 -13.36 3.98
CA ALA A 38 3.44 -12.98 4.01
C ALA A 38 4.35 -14.04 3.35
N LYS A 39 5.42 -13.58 2.70
CA LYS A 39 6.37 -14.43 1.97
C LYS A 39 7.80 -13.99 2.23
N ARG A 40 8.75 -14.92 2.11
CA ARG A 40 10.18 -14.60 2.15
C ARG A 40 10.65 -14.11 0.77
N VAL A 41 11.33 -12.97 0.75
CA VAL A 41 11.96 -12.37 -0.45
C VAL A 41 12.87 -13.41 -1.12
N ARG A 42 12.87 -13.46 -2.46
CA ARG A 42 13.65 -14.40 -3.31
C ARG A 42 13.35 -15.90 -3.17
N LYS A 43 12.34 -16.32 -2.38
CA LYS A 43 11.84 -17.70 -2.49
C LYS A 43 10.94 -17.78 -3.73
N LYS A 44 11.43 -18.42 -4.81
CA LYS A 44 10.56 -18.92 -5.89
C LYS A 44 9.61 -19.93 -5.23
N VAL A 45 8.41 -19.47 -4.89
CA VAL A 45 7.30 -20.34 -4.53
C VAL A 45 6.62 -20.63 -5.86
N ASP A 46 6.19 -21.87 -6.08
CA ASP A 46 5.34 -22.19 -7.22
C ASP A 46 4.14 -21.25 -7.19
N ASN A 47 4.19 -20.28 -8.10
CA ASN A 47 3.23 -19.19 -8.17
C ASN A 47 1.95 -19.65 -8.87
N LYS A 48 1.85 -20.94 -9.20
CA LYS A 48 0.69 -21.55 -9.83
C LYS A 48 -0.20 -22.14 -8.74
N ASN A 49 -1.48 -21.78 -8.75
CA ASN A 49 -2.49 -22.51 -8.01
C ASN A 49 -2.65 -23.94 -8.59
N LYS A 50 -3.48 -24.78 -7.97
CA LYS A 50 -3.72 -26.18 -8.41
C LYS A 50 -4.14 -26.30 -9.88
N ASP A 51 -4.66 -25.20 -10.46
CA ASP A 51 -5.13 -25.12 -11.86
C ASP A 51 -4.08 -24.53 -12.81
N GLY A 52 -2.84 -24.33 -12.36
CA GLY A 52 -1.76 -23.78 -13.20
C GLY A 52 -1.80 -22.27 -13.41
N ARG A 53 -2.74 -21.54 -12.80
CA ARG A 53 -2.89 -20.07 -12.91
C ARG A 53 -2.05 -19.33 -11.88
N ILE A 54 -1.56 -18.16 -12.26
CA ILE A 54 -0.80 -17.28 -11.36
C ILE A 54 -1.68 -16.90 -10.16
N SER A 55 -1.26 -17.28 -8.95
CA SER A 55 -1.91 -16.91 -7.69
C SER A 55 -1.53 -15.48 -7.33
N ILE A 56 -2.39 -14.54 -7.75
CA ILE A 56 -2.36 -13.15 -7.33
C ILE A 56 -2.77 -13.10 -5.84
N ARG A 57 -2.00 -12.39 -5.00
CA ARG A 57 -2.22 -12.33 -3.54
C ARG A 57 -2.50 -10.92 -3.07
N GLY A 58 -3.38 -10.81 -2.08
CA GLY A 58 -3.71 -9.55 -1.43
C GLY A 58 -4.99 -8.93 -1.98
N THR A 59 -5.33 -7.78 -1.45
CA THR A 59 -6.59 -7.09 -1.72
C THR A 59 -6.46 -6.25 -3.01
N PRO A 60 -7.26 -6.49 -4.07
CA PRO A 60 -7.07 -5.91 -5.42
C PRO A 60 -6.78 -4.40 -5.44
N ARG A 61 -7.47 -3.65 -4.58
CA ARG A 61 -7.40 -2.19 -4.50
C ARG A 61 -6.05 -1.65 -4.01
N TYR A 62 -5.30 -2.44 -3.24
CA TYR A 62 -4.00 -2.05 -2.67
C TYR A 62 -2.83 -2.78 -3.33
N MET A 63 -3.12 -3.62 -4.34
CA MET A 63 -2.09 -4.37 -5.04
C MET A 63 -1.11 -3.45 -5.75
N VAL A 64 0.16 -3.88 -5.77
CA VAL A 64 1.25 -3.13 -6.35
C VAL A 64 1.39 -3.49 -7.83
N PRO A 65 1.73 -2.53 -8.72
CA PRO A 65 1.77 -2.78 -10.16
C PRO A 65 2.65 -3.96 -10.57
N GLU A 66 3.84 -4.09 -9.96
CA GLU A 66 4.80 -5.16 -10.21
C GLU A 66 4.29 -6.55 -9.81
N SER A 67 3.45 -6.65 -8.77
CA SER A 67 2.82 -7.92 -8.36
C SER A 67 1.78 -8.40 -9.35
N ILE A 68 1.11 -7.46 -10.04
CA ILE A 68 0.13 -7.78 -11.07
C ILE A 68 0.84 -8.19 -12.36
N ARG A 69 1.88 -7.43 -12.74
CA ARG A 69 2.60 -7.64 -14.02
C ARG A 69 3.49 -8.87 -14.01
N TYR A 70 4.23 -9.07 -12.93
CA TYR A 70 5.35 -10.02 -12.87
C TYR A 70 5.25 -11.00 -11.69
N ASN A 71 4.22 -10.84 -10.83
CA ASN A 71 4.08 -11.57 -9.58
C ASN A 71 5.31 -11.45 -8.66
N GLU A 72 5.92 -10.27 -8.71
CA GLU A 72 7.06 -9.88 -7.90
C GLU A 72 6.60 -9.09 -6.68
N TYR A 73 7.16 -9.45 -5.53
CA TYR A 73 6.90 -8.80 -4.25
C TYR A 73 8.25 -8.46 -3.64
N GLU A 74 8.57 -7.17 -3.58
CA GLU A 74 9.83 -6.69 -3.03
C GLU A 74 9.57 -5.75 -1.84
N PRO A 75 10.55 -5.51 -0.95
CA PRO A 75 10.37 -4.56 0.14
C PRO A 75 9.94 -3.14 -0.29
N PRO A 76 10.48 -2.55 -1.38
CA PRO A 76 9.98 -1.27 -1.91
C PRO A 76 8.52 -1.32 -2.40
N SER A 77 7.96 -2.51 -2.62
CA SER A 77 6.55 -2.69 -2.98
C SER A 77 5.60 -2.17 -1.90
N TYR A 78 5.99 -2.18 -0.62
CA TYR A 78 5.12 -1.68 0.46
C TYR A 78 4.76 -0.23 0.35
N ILE A 79 5.64 0.58 -0.24
CA ILE A 79 5.44 2.03 -0.31
C ILE A 79 4.23 2.40 -1.15
N TRP A 80 3.94 1.64 -2.22
CA TRP A 80 2.74 1.86 -3.01
C TRP A 80 1.47 1.55 -2.22
N ALA A 81 1.39 0.36 -1.61
CA ALA A 81 0.23 -0.04 -0.82
C ALA A 81 0.02 0.90 0.38
N PHE A 82 1.11 1.28 1.05
CA PHE A 82 1.10 2.27 2.13
C PHE A 82 0.61 3.65 1.64
N GLY A 83 1.06 4.12 0.47
CA GLY A 83 0.56 5.36 -0.13
C GLY A 83 -0.95 5.33 -0.38
N LEU A 84 -1.50 4.19 -0.79
CA LEU A 84 -2.95 4.01 -0.95
C LEU A 84 -3.70 4.03 0.39
N VAL A 85 -3.12 3.46 1.46
CA VAL A 85 -3.65 3.58 2.83
C VAL A 85 -3.67 5.04 3.28
N VAL A 86 -2.57 5.76 3.08
CA VAL A 86 -2.48 7.20 3.44
C VAL A 86 -3.49 8.03 2.65
N LEU A 87 -3.64 7.76 1.35
CA LEU A 87 -4.65 8.43 0.54
C LEU A 87 -6.07 8.19 1.08
N GLU A 88 -6.39 6.95 1.46
CA GLU A 88 -7.69 6.63 2.06
C GLU A 88 -7.90 7.34 3.39
N MET A 89 -6.89 7.36 4.26
CA MET A 89 -6.98 8.06 5.55
C MET A 89 -7.22 9.56 5.37
N LEU A 90 -6.55 10.19 4.39
CA LEU A 90 -6.66 11.63 4.14
C LEU A 90 -7.99 12.03 3.47
N THR A 91 -8.62 11.11 2.75
CA THR A 91 -9.81 11.40 1.94
C THR A 91 -11.10 10.80 2.50
N GLY A 92 -10.99 9.81 3.39
CA GLY A 92 -12.11 8.97 3.82
C GLY A 92 -12.68 8.08 2.70
N GLN A 93 -12.04 8.02 1.54
CA GLN A 93 -12.55 7.33 0.35
C GLN A 93 -11.65 6.16 -0.04
N LYS A 94 -12.26 5.06 -0.45
CA LYS A 94 -11.52 3.90 -0.97
C LYS A 94 -10.73 4.30 -2.23
N PRO A 95 -9.44 3.91 -2.35
CA PRO A 95 -8.62 4.25 -3.50
C PRO A 95 -9.25 3.76 -4.81
N TRP A 96 -8.93 4.40 -5.92
CA TRP A 96 -9.44 4.11 -7.26
C TRP A 96 -10.90 4.48 -7.53
N ASN A 97 -11.68 4.87 -6.51
CA ASN A 97 -13.07 5.41 -6.52
C ASN A 97 -13.87 5.16 -7.81
N SER A 98 -13.80 3.93 -8.29
CA SER A 98 -14.50 3.43 -9.45
C SER A 98 -15.76 2.80 -8.88
N ASP A 99 -16.89 3.00 -9.54
CA ASP A 99 -18.19 2.49 -9.11
C ASP A 99 -18.03 1.08 -8.55
N CYS A 100 -18.75 0.79 -7.47
CA CYS A 100 -18.75 -0.48 -6.75
C CYS A 100 -18.83 -1.72 -7.66
N ASP A 101 -19.30 -1.54 -8.90
CA ASP A 101 -19.46 -2.56 -9.93
C ASP A 101 -18.25 -2.75 -10.86
N THR A 102 -17.14 -2.03 -10.65
CA THR A 102 -15.95 -2.19 -11.48
C THR A 102 -15.40 -3.61 -11.36
N PRO A 103 -15.37 -4.40 -12.44
CA PRO A 103 -14.86 -5.76 -12.37
C PRO A 103 -13.42 -5.78 -11.88
N VAL A 104 -13.09 -6.73 -11.00
CA VAL A 104 -11.75 -6.86 -10.42
C VAL A 104 -10.67 -6.90 -11.51
N ASN A 105 -10.91 -7.59 -12.62
CA ASN A 105 -9.98 -7.65 -13.75
C ASN A 105 -9.70 -6.27 -14.37
N SER A 106 -10.73 -5.42 -14.50
CA SER A 106 -10.57 -4.06 -15.02
C SER A 106 -9.76 -3.18 -14.07
N LEU A 107 -9.97 -3.34 -12.76
CA LEU A 107 -9.17 -2.66 -11.74
C LEU A 107 -7.70 -3.11 -11.79
N LEU A 108 -7.45 -4.43 -11.84
CA LEU A 108 -6.10 -4.97 -11.96
C LEU A 108 -5.41 -4.54 -13.25
N GLN A 109 -6.14 -4.48 -14.38
CA GLN A 109 -5.63 -3.94 -15.64
C GLN A 109 -5.21 -2.47 -15.50
N ARG A 110 -6.00 -1.65 -14.79
CA ARG A 110 -5.65 -0.24 -14.53
C ARG A 110 -4.40 -0.12 -13.63
N ILE A 111 -4.37 -0.83 -12.51
CA ILE A 111 -3.25 -0.79 -11.56
C ILE A 111 -1.98 -1.34 -12.20
N GLY A 112 -2.08 -2.46 -12.91
CA GLY A 112 -0.99 -3.09 -13.62
C GLY A 112 -0.53 -2.21 -14.78
N TYR A 113 -1.37 -1.96 -15.78
CA TYR A 113 -0.90 -1.63 -17.13
C TYR A 113 -1.26 -0.22 -17.62
N SER A 114 -2.14 0.52 -16.95
CA SER A 114 -2.52 1.89 -17.36
C SER A 114 -1.61 2.98 -16.77
N ASP A 115 -1.45 4.13 -17.40
CA ASP A 115 -0.81 5.30 -16.76
C ASP A 115 -1.72 6.04 -15.77
N LYS A 116 -3.01 5.67 -15.72
CA LYS A 116 -3.98 6.28 -14.81
C LYS A 116 -3.72 5.83 -13.37
N LEU A 117 -3.17 6.73 -12.55
CA LEU A 117 -3.07 6.58 -11.10
C LEU A 117 -4.44 6.78 -10.41
N SER A 118 -4.50 6.44 -9.12
CA SER A 118 -5.58 6.94 -8.26
C SER A 118 -5.43 8.46 -8.21
N SER A 119 -6.52 9.19 -8.45
CA SER A 119 -6.48 10.66 -8.41
C SER A 119 -6.12 11.12 -7.00
N ILE A 120 -5.04 11.87 -6.87
CA ILE A 120 -4.69 12.57 -5.63
C ILE A 120 -5.51 13.87 -5.63
N PRO A 121 -6.45 14.07 -4.68
CA PRO A 121 -7.30 15.25 -4.72
C PRO A 121 -6.50 16.54 -4.54
N SER A 122 -6.84 17.56 -5.34
CA SER A 122 -6.17 18.86 -5.31
C SER A 122 -6.43 19.67 -4.04
N TYR A 123 -7.45 19.31 -3.26
CA TYR A 123 -7.76 19.96 -1.97
C TYR A 123 -6.80 19.55 -0.85
N LEU A 124 -6.00 18.49 -1.02
CA LEU A 124 -4.98 18.11 -0.04
C LEU A 124 -3.84 19.14 -0.01
N SER A 125 -3.13 19.25 1.11
CA SER A 125 -1.96 20.14 1.20
C SER A 125 -0.89 19.77 0.17
N SER A 126 -0.03 20.72 -0.20
CA SER A 126 1.07 20.47 -1.13
C SER A 126 2.01 19.38 -0.62
N GLU A 127 2.27 19.33 0.69
CA GLU A 127 3.08 18.27 1.32
C GLU A 127 2.40 16.91 1.25
N ALA A 128 1.09 16.83 1.48
CA ALA A 128 0.36 15.57 1.37
C ALA A 128 0.35 15.07 -0.08
N GLN A 129 0.12 15.97 -1.03
CA GLN A 129 0.17 15.65 -2.45
C GLN A 129 1.56 15.18 -2.89
N ASP A 130 2.64 15.85 -2.47
CA ASP A 130 4.00 15.43 -2.81
C ASP A 130 4.33 14.05 -2.20
N PHE A 131 4.03 13.85 -0.92
CA PHE A 131 4.23 12.56 -0.26
C PHE A 131 3.55 11.40 -0.99
N LEU A 132 2.28 11.59 -1.36
CA LEU A 132 1.51 10.61 -2.12
C LEU A 132 2.10 10.38 -3.51
N LYS A 133 2.56 11.43 -4.20
CA LYS A 133 3.24 11.31 -5.51
C LYS A 133 4.56 10.52 -5.39
N LYS A 134 5.29 10.63 -4.29
CA LYS A 134 6.51 9.81 -4.04
C LYS A 134 6.19 8.35 -3.74
N CYS A 135 5.02 8.08 -3.15
CA CYS A 135 4.58 6.73 -2.85
C CYS A 135 3.99 6.01 -4.08
N LEU A 136 3.13 6.69 -4.83
CA LEU A 136 2.34 6.15 -5.93
C LEU A 136 3.08 6.18 -7.29
N VAL A 137 4.35 5.76 -7.26
CA VAL A 137 5.20 5.63 -8.46
C VAL A 137 5.18 4.18 -8.94
N LYS A 138 4.87 3.94 -10.22
CA LYS A 138 4.81 2.58 -10.77
C LYS A 138 6.19 1.94 -10.91
N ASP A 139 7.17 2.72 -11.38
CA ASP A 139 8.54 2.28 -11.47
C ASP A 139 9.14 2.15 -10.06
N VAL A 140 9.47 0.92 -9.68
CA VAL A 140 10.04 0.58 -8.36
C VAL A 140 11.37 1.30 -8.14
N ALA A 141 12.17 1.53 -9.19
CA ALA A 141 13.47 2.19 -9.08
C ALA A 141 13.34 3.70 -8.77
N LEU A 142 12.23 4.32 -9.21
CA LEU A 142 11.93 5.73 -8.95
C LEU A 142 11.11 5.95 -7.67
N ARG A 143 10.45 4.88 -7.18
CA ARG A 143 9.67 4.92 -5.95
C ARG A 143 10.58 5.19 -4.76
N TRP A 144 10.14 6.07 -3.86
CA TRP A 144 10.94 6.41 -2.68
C TRP A 144 11.04 5.23 -1.72
N SER A 145 12.19 5.13 -1.04
CA SER A 145 12.38 4.17 0.07
C SER A 145 11.72 4.68 1.35
N VAL A 146 11.56 3.78 2.32
CA VAL A 146 11.09 4.13 3.67
C VAL A 146 11.93 5.24 4.28
N ASP A 147 13.27 5.17 4.20
CA ASP A 147 14.16 6.18 4.80
C ASP A 147 13.96 7.57 4.19
N LYS A 148 13.73 7.64 2.87
CA LYS A 148 13.41 8.90 2.19
C LYS A 148 12.06 9.45 2.63
N LEU A 149 11.05 8.59 2.81
CA LEU A 149 9.72 9.00 3.27
C LEU A 149 9.72 9.45 4.73
N LEU A 150 10.51 8.81 5.59
CA LEU A 150 10.67 9.23 6.99
C LEU A 150 11.30 10.63 7.10
N SER A 151 12.07 11.03 6.10
CA SER A 151 12.69 12.36 6.01
C SER A 151 11.77 13.40 5.33
N HIS A 152 10.59 13.00 4.85
CA HIS A 152 9.70 13.90 4.12
C HIS A 152 9.04 14.94 5.05
N PRO A 153 8.83 16.20 4.62
CA PRO A 153 8.23 17.26 5.44
C PRO A 153 6.89 16.91 6.10
N LEU A 154 6.03 16.15 5.40
CA LEU A 154 4.77 15.64 5.95
C LEU A 154 4.96 14.80 7.23
N VAL A 155 6.09 14.09 7.35
CA VAL A 155 6.41 13.25 8.51
C VAL A 155 7.17 14.06 9.56
N THR A 156 8.15 14.87 9.15
CA THR A 156 9.06 15.55 10.08
C THR A 156 8.50 16.82 10.70
N ARG A 157 7.46 17.45 10.13
CA ARG A 157 6.81 18.65 10.69
C ARG A 157 5.63 18.35 11.61
N CYS A 158 5.24 17.08 11.75
CA CYS A 158 4.05 16.68 12.51
C CYS A 158 4.33 16.17 13.92
N TRP A 159 5.55 16.36 14.44
CA TRP A 159 5.98 15.96 15.80
C TRP A 159 6.70 17.10 16.51
#